data_AF-A0A962IV28-F1
#
_entry.id   AF-A0A962IV28-F1
#
_cell.length_a   1.000
_cell.length_b   1.000
_cell.length_c   1.000
_cell.angle_alpha   90.00
_cell.angle_beta   90.00
_cell.angle_gamma   90.00
#
_symmetry.space_group_name_H-M   'P 1'
#
loop_
_entity.id
_entity.type
_entity.pdbx_description
1 polymer ?
#
loop_
_entity_poly.entity_id
_entity_poly.type
_entity_poly.pdbx_seq_one_letter_code
_entity_poly.pdbx_strand_id
1 'polypeptide(L)'
;MLAFGFGQISEAVKNAGFNTFLLFYYNQVLQVSATGTSIALAIALVFDAFTDPVAGGLSDRFKSKWGRRHPFIAAAAVPLAITFYCLFNPPEGLSELGYLLWLVVFSVLVRGAMTFYHVPHLALGAEMARDYNQRSTMFAFNTFFGFMGGALFIPLSYLLFFPTTEVYNPALLNKAAYTPWSLFAGGIMIFAILVCVLGTASEIPRLNELSNRIAREKFGMRRLLSELGDAFRNKSFRAIFFGMMLGTFILAVEGVFNPFMGFHFWGMTTEQLSLIPIGQLVGLIASVLLVPILTSRFDKKPTLIGSALLTIVNINTPILLMLFGVSWFPEKGSDALLIILISSAGITALLGPVIFAT
;
A
#
# COMPACT_ATOMS: atom_id res chain seq x y z
N MET A 1 -0.97 -1.70 -21.20
CA MET A 1 -2.21 -1.57 -20.41
C MET A 1 -2.20 -2.49 -19.19
N LEU A 2 -2.46 -3.79 -19.37
CA LEU A 2 -2.39 -4.78 -18.29
C LEU A 2 -1.01 -4.86 -17.62
N ALA A 3 0.06 -4.97 -18.42
CA ALA A 3 1.42 -5.04 -17.90
C ALA A 3 1.82 -3.79 -17.06
N PHE A 4 1.35 -2.61 -17.45
CA PHE A 4 1.55 -1.38 -16.68
C PHE A 4 0.90 -1.49 -15.30
N GLY A 5 -0.38 -1.90 -15.27
CA GLY A 5 -1.11 -2.10 -14.02
C GLY A 5 -0.49 -3.19 -13.15
N PHE A 6 -0.02 -4.29 -13.74
CA PHE A 6 0.62 -5.40 -13.03
C PHE A 6 1.84 -4.96 -12.19
N GLY A 7 2.57 -3.95 -12.64
CA GLY A 7 3.65 -3.34 -11.87
C GLY A 7 3.19 -2.83 -10.49
N GLN A 8 1.93 -2.42 -10.33
CA GLN A 8 1.41 -1.92 -9.06
C GLN A 8 1.42 -2.98 -7.94
N ILE A 9 1.48 -4.26 -8.29
CA ILE A 9 1.65 -5.35 -7.31
C ILE A 9 2.92 -5.16 -6.48
N SER A 10 4.00 -4.66 -7.08
CA SER A 10 5.26 -4.40 -6.37
C SER A 10 5.06 -3.42 -5.20
N GLU A 11 4.27 -2.35 -5.42
CA GLU A 11 3.93 -1.42 -4.36
C GLU A 11 3.06 -2.07 -3.28
N ALA A 12 2.06 -2.85 -3.71
CA ALA A 12 1.17 -3.52 -2.78
C ALA A 12 1.92 -4.49 -1.85
N VAL A 13 2.91 -5.23 -2.38
CA VAL A 13 3.79 -6.12 -1.60
C VAL A 13 4.62 -5.32 -0.61
N LYS A 14 5.26 -4.23 -1.03
CA LYS A 14 6.02 -3.35 -0.13
C LYS A 14 5.11 -2.80 0.97
N ASN A 15 3.93 -2.30 0.62
CA ASN A 15 2.98 -1.72 1.56
C ASN A 15 2.48 -2.76 2.56
N ALA A 16 2.21 -3.99 2.14
CA ALA A 16 1.88 -5.08 3.04
C ALA A 16 3.02 -5.34 4.04
N GLY A 17 4.27 -5.36 3.56
CA GLY A 17 5.45 -5.48 4.42
C GLY A 17 5.49 -4.40 5.52
N PHE A 18 5.37 -3.13 5.14
CA PHE A 18 5.44 -2.00 6.08
C PHE A 18 4.25 -1.91 7.02
N ASN A 19 3.03 -2.10 6.52
CA ASN A 19 1.80 -1.86 7.28
C ASN A 19 1.43 -3.05 8.15
N THR A 20 1.66 -4.28 7.69
CA THR A 20 1.21 -5.50 8.38
C THR A 20 2.33 -6.15 9.20
N PHE A 21 3.51 -6.31 8.61
CA PHE A 21 4.55 -7.19 9.17
C PHE A 21 5.62 -6.42 9.95
N LEU A 22 6.03 -5.25 9.48
CA LEU A 22 7.24 -4.58 9.96
C LEU A 22 7.15 -4.16 11.44
N LEU A 23 6.04 -3.51 11.82
CA LEU A 23 5.84 -3.05 13.20
C LEU A 23 5.65 -4.24 14.16
N PHE A 24 4.97 -5.31 13.70
CA PHE A 24 4.85 -6.56 14.46
C PHE A 24 6.21 -7.23 14.65
N TYR A 25 7.02 -7.33 13.60
CA TYR A 25 8.35 -7.93 13.63
C TYR A 25 9.29 -7.22 14.61
N TYR A 26 9.45 -5.91 14.49
CA TYR A 26 10.36 -5.17 15.37
C TYR A 26 9.88 -5.16 16.83
N ASN A 27 8.57 -5.04 17.08
CA ASN A 27 8.06 -4.92 18.44
C ASN A 27 7.87 -6.27 19.14
N GLN A 28 7.33 -7.27 18.45
CA GLN A 28 6.95 -8.56 19.05
C GLN A 28 8.01 -9.64 18.83
N VAL A 29 8.79 -9.59 17.75
CA VAL A 29 9.84 -10.60 17.48
C VAL A 29 11.19 -10.13 17.99
N LEU A 30 11.59 -8.90 17.66
CA LEU A 30 12.87 -8.32 18.09
C LEU A 30 12.80 -7.58 19.43
N GLN A 31 11.60 -7.42 19.99
CA GLN A 31 11.36 -6.79 21.30
C GLN A 31 11.90 -5.35 21.39
N VAL A 32 11.88 -4.62 20.27
CA VAL A 32 12.21 -3.18 20.19
C VAL A 32 10.99 -2.37 20.63
N SER A 33 11.21 -1.23 21.28
CA SER A 33 10.10 -0.38 21.73
C SER A 33 9.22 0.10 20.57
N ALA A 34 7.89 0.02 20.74
CA ALA A 34 6.93 0.47 19.73
C ALA A 34 7.06 1.96 19.40
N THR A 35 7.40 2.79 20.39
CA THR A 35 7.69 4.21 20.20
C THR A 35 8.93 4.42 19.33
N GLY A 36 10.03 3.71 19.62
CA GLY A 36 11.26 3.77 18.82
C GLY A 36 11.02 3.35 17.38
N THR A 37 10.36 2.19 17.18
CA THR A 37 10.00 1.66 15.86
C THR A 37 9.17 2.67 15.07
N SER A 38 8.17 3.29 15.71
CA SER A 38 7.29 4.28 15.06
C SER A 38 8.04 5.56 14.68
N ILE A 39 8.94 6.05 15.55
CA ILE A 39 9.82 7.20 15.25
C ILE A 39 10.74 6.87 14.08
N ALA A 40 11.34 5.69 14.05
CA ALA A 40 12.21 5.25 12.96
C ALA A 40 11.47 5.23 11.61
N LEU A 41 10.23 4.72 11.58
CA LEU A 41 9.39 4.72 10.39
C LEU A 41 8.95 6.14 9.98
N ALA A 42 8.68 7.02 10.94
CA ALA A 42 8.36 8.42 10.69
C ALA A 42 9.56 9.18 10.08
N ILE A 43 10.78 8.93 10.57
CA ILE A 43 12.00 9.47 9.98
C ILE A 43 12.11 9.02 8.52
N ALA A 44 11.89 7.73 8.23
CA ALA A 44 11.93 7.22 6.87
C ALA A 44 10.89 7.88 5.95
N LEU A 45 9.70 8.21 6.46
CA LEU A 45 8.66 8.92 5.72
C LEU A 45 9.08 10.37 5.37
N VAL A 46 9.83 11.05 6.25
CA VAL A 46 10.34 12.40 5.97
C VAL A 46 11.30 12.41 4.78
N PHE A 47 12.09 11.34 4.61
CA PHE A 47 12.98 11.21 3.45
C PHE A 47 12.22 11.13 2.12
N ASP A 48 11.00 10.57 2.09
CA ASP A 48 10.19 10.47 0.87
C ASP A 48 9.88 11.85 0.27
N ALA A 49 9.62 12.84 1.13
CA ALA A 49 9.36 14.22 0.71
C ALA A 49 10.52 14.83 -0.09
N PHE A 50 11.74 14.30 0.07
CA PHE A 50 12.92 14.71 -0.70
C PHE A 50 13.19 13.79 -1.89
N THR A 51 13.05 12.47 -1.72
CA THR A 51 13.37 11.52 -2.78
C THR A 51 12.38 11.61 -3.95
N ASP A 52 11.11 11.90 -3.68
CA ASP A 52 10.06 11.93 -4.72
C ASP A 52 10.31 13.01 -5.79
N PRO A 53 10.53 14.30 -5.43
CA PRO A 53 10.91 15.32 -6.41
C PRO A 53 12.22 15.02 -7.14
N VAL A 54 13.20 14.42 -6.43
CA VAL A 54 14.50 14.08 -7.01
C VAL A 54 14.36 12.98 -8.06
N ALA A 55 13.64 11.91 -7.77
CA ALA A 55 13.39 10.83 -8.71
C ALA A 55 12.57 11.29 -9.92
N GLY A 56 11.56 12.14 -9.70
CA GLY A 56 10.81 12.79 -10.77
C GLY A 56 11.71 13.59 -11.70
N GLY A 57 12.47 14.54 -11.14
CA GLY A 57 13.38 15.39 -11.91
C GLY A 57 14.51 14.65 -12.63
N LEU A 58 15.06 13.59 -12.03
CA LEU A 58 16.10 12.75 -12.65
C LEU A 58 15.54 11.92 -13.79
N SER A 59 14.42 11.23 -13.56
CA SER A 59 13.80 10.40 -14.59
C SER A 59 13.22 11.23 -15.75
N ASP A 60 12.82 12.48 -15.49
CA ASP A 60 12.40 13.41 -16.53
C ASP A 60 13.55 13.75 -17.50
N ARG A 61 14.80 13.79 -17.04
CA ARG A 61 15.93 14.30 -17.83
C ARG A 61 16.79 13.24 -18.47
N PHE A 62 16.69 12.01 -17.97
CA PHE A 62 17.54 10.91 -18.39
C PHE A 62 17.36 10.58 -19.87
N LYS A 63 18.45 10.31 -20.58
CA LYS A 63 18.43 9.89 -21.98
C LYS A 63 19.05 8.52 -22.11
N SER A 64 18.29 7.57 -22.64
CA SER A 64 18.80 6.24 -22.95
C SER A 64 18.11 5.69 -24.18
N LYS A 65 18.80 4.78 -24.87
CA LYS A 65 18.24 3.95 -25.95
C LYS A 65 17.02 3.13 -25.50
N TRP A 66 16.88 2.90 -24.20
CA TRP A 66 15.76 2.16 -23.60
C TRP A 66 14.63 3.05 -23.10
N GLY A 67 14.62 4.34 -23.47
CA GLY A 67 13.63 5.28 -22.97
C GLY A 67 14.09 6.02 -21.71
N ARG A 68 13.27 6.96 -21.26
CA ARG A 68 13.59 7.83 -20.11
C ARG A 68 13.27 7.16 -18.77
N ARG A 69 12.13 6.44 -18.72
CA ARG A 69 11.56 5.87 -17.49
C ARG A 69 11.98 4.43 -17.25
N HIS A 70 11.95 3.57 -18.28
CA HIS A 70 12.24 2.14 -18.17
C HIS A 70 13.57 1.81 -17.50
N PRO A 71 14.68 2.55 -17.73
CA PRO A 71 15.93 2.28 -17.02
C PRO A 71 15.83 2.44 -15.51
N PHE A 72 15.10 3.45 -15.00
CA PHE A 72 14.90 3.63 -13.56
C PHE A 72 14.01 2.53 -12.99
N ILE A 73 12.91 2.25 -13.68
CA ILE A 73 11.96 1.20 -13.29
C ILE A 73 12.69 -0.14 -13.16
N ALA A 74 13.48 -0.53 -14.17
CA ALA A 74 14.23 -1.77 -14.17
C ALA A 74 15.38 -1.77 -13.14
N ALA A 75 16.13 -0.67 -13.05
CA ALA A 75 17.27 -0.58 -12.14
C ALA A 75 16.85 -0.56 -10.66
N ALA A 76 15.65 -0.07 -10.34
CA ALA A 76 15.12 -0.05 -8.98
C ALA A 76 14.69 -1.43 -8.47
N ALA A 77 14.42 -2.40 -9.36
CA ALA A 77 13.90 -3.72 -8.97
C ALA A 77 14.82 -4.48 -8.01
N VAL A 78 16.12 -4.55 -8.35
CA VAL A 78 17.11 -5.30 -7.56
C VAL A 78 17.43 -4.62 -6.23
N PRO A 79 17.75 -3.30 -6.18
CA PRO A 79 17.92 -2.59 -4.92
C PRO A 79 16.69 -2.68 -4.01
N LEU A 80 15.48 -2.58 -4.56
CA LEU A 80 14.25 -2.71 -3.78
C LEU A 80 14.15 -4.08 -3.09
N ALA A 81 14.37 -5.16 -3.82
CA ALA A 81 14.32 -6.51 -3.25
C ALA A 81 15.43 -6.77 -2.21
N ILE A 82 16.67 -6.33 -2.49
CA ILE A 82 17.81 -6.50 -1.58
C ILE A 82 17.58 -5.71 -0.28
N THR A 83 17.19 -4.45 -0.39
CA THR A 83 16.97 -3.60 0.78
C THR A 83 15.77 -4.07 1.60
N PHE A 84 14.73 -4.59 0.94
CA PHE A 84 13.57 -5.21 1.61
C PHE A 84 13.95 -6.50 2.33
N TYR A 85 14.80 -7.34 1.72
CA TYR A 85 15.36 -8.50 2.39
C TYR A 85 16.16 -8.08 3.64
N CYS A 86 17.09 -7.13 3.53
CA CYS A 86 17.87 -6.67 4.66
C CYS A 86 17.01 -6.06 5.78
N LEU A 87 15.91 -5.37 5.44
CA LEU A 87 14.98 -4.77 6.41
C LEU A 87 14.41 -5.79 7.40
N PHE A 88 14.13 -7.02 6.94
CA PHE A 88 13.58 -8.12 7.73
C PHE A 88 14.63 -9.14 8.19
N ASN A 89 15.91 -8.90 7.91
CA ASN A 89 17.01 -9.75 8.33
C ASN A 89 18.13 -8.91 8.98
N PRO A 90 17.85 -8.21 10.10
CA PRO A 90 18.89 -7.53 10.85
C PRO A 90 19.87 -8.55 11.49
N PRO A 91 21.16 -8.19 11.64
CA PRO A 91 22.13 -8.99 12.38
C PRO A 91 21.63 -9.34 13.78
N GLU A 92 21.94 -10.54 14.24
CA GLU A 92 21.57 -10.98 15.59
C GLU A 92 22.43 -10.31 16.66
N GLY A 93 21.86 -10.11 17.85
CA GLY A 93 22.58 -9.56 19.00
C GLY A 93 22.82 -8.05 18.96
N LEU A 94 22.16 -7.32 18.07
CA LEU A 94 22.19 -5.85 18.12
C LEU A 94 21.52 -5.33 19.40
N SER A 95 22.01 -4.19 19.88
CA SER A 95 21.30 -3.40 20.89
C SER A 95 19.99 -2.85 20.31
N GLU A 96 19.08 -2.39 21.18
CA GLU A 96 17.85 -1.74 20.74
C GLU A 96 18.14 -0.58 19.76
N LEU A 97 19.12 0.27 20.09
CA LEU A 97 19.58 1.34 19.19
C LEU A 97 20.12 0.79 17.87
N GLY A 98 20.84 -0.33 17.90
CA GLY A 98 21.32 -1.00 16.69
C GLY A 98 20.19 -1.45 15.77
N TYR A 99 19.13 -2.06 16.32
CA TYR A 99 17.94 -2.40 15.55
C TYR A 99 17.20 -1.16 15.03
N LEU A 100 17.09 -0.10 15.82
CA LEU A 100 16.46 1.15 15.38
C LEU A 100 17.23 1.82 14.24
N LEU A 101 18.56 1.87 14.32
CA LEU A 101 19.39 2.40 13.24
C LEU A 101 19.29 1.55 11.97
N TRP A 102 19.29 0.23 12.12
CA TRP A 102 19.07 -0.70 11.02
C TRP A 102 17.71 -0.46 10.35
N LEU A 103 16.65 -0.35 11.17
CA LEU A 103 15.29 -0.05 10.72
C LEU A 103 15.24 1.26 9.94
N VAL A 104 15.81 2.36 10.45
CA VAL A 104 15.84 3.65 9.75
C VAL A 104 16.55 3.52 8.40
N VAL A 105 17.77 2.97 8.39
CA VAL A 105 18.60 2.89 7.19
C VAL A 105 17.89 2.08 6.11
N PHE A 106 17.43 0.86 6.42
CA PHE A 106 16.81 0.01 5.41
C PHE A 106 15.40 0.47 5.05
N SER A 107 14.65 1.11 5.96
CA SER A 107 13.37 1.73 5.60
C SER A 107 13.55 2.88 4.62
N VAL A 108 14.55 3.75 4.83
CA VAL A 108 14.89 4.83 3.88
C VAL A 108 15.35 4.26 2.55
N LEU A 109 16.19 3.22 2.55
CA LEU A 109 16.67 2.60 1.31
C LEU A 109 15.54 1.92 0.52
N VAL A 110 14.66 1.18 1.20
CA VAL A 110 13.49 0.55 0.55
C VAL A 110 12.57 1.61 -0.03
N ARG A 111 12.24 2.65 0.74
CA ARG A 111 11.39 3.73 0.28
C ARG A 111 12.02 4.50 -0.88
N GLY A 112 13.32 4.83 -0.80
CA GLY A 112 14.05 5.47 -1.89
C GLY A 112 14.07 4.63 -3.16
N ALA A 113 14.39 3.33 -3.06
CA ALA A 113 14.33 2.42 -4.21
C ALA A 113 12.90 2.33 -4.78
N MET A 114 11.89 2.29 -3.91
CA MET A 114 10.49 2.32 -4.32
C MET A 114 10.14 3.63 -5.03
N THR A 115 10.59 4.78 -4.56
CA THR A 115 10.37 6.09 -5.20
C THR A 115 10.97 6.13 -6.61
N PHE A 116 12.18 5.62 -6.78
CA PHE A 116 12.83 5.51 -8.10
C PHE A 116 12.14 4.52 -9.05
N TYR A 117 11.30 3.63 -8.53
CA TYR A 117 10.41 2.78 -9.32
C TYR A 117 9.05 3.46 -9.59
N HIS A 118 8.35 3.87 -8.53
CA HIS A 118 6.95 4.29 -8.52
C HIS A 118 6.72 5.62 -9.23
N VAL A 119 7.57 6.63 -8.99
CA VAL A 119 7.42 7.93 -9.65
C VAL A 119 7.57 7.82 -11.17
N PRO A 120 8.62 7.16 -11.71
CA PRO A 120 8.72 6.90 -13.15
C PRO A 120 7.62 5.98 -13.69
N HIS A 121 7.13 5.02 -12.90
CA HIS A 121 6.03 4.13 -13.27
C HIS A 121 4.74 4.93 -13.50
N LEU A 122 4.27 5.72 -12.54
CA LEU A 122 3.05 6.54 -12.72
C LEU A 122 3.19 7.54 -13.87
N ALA A 123 4.37 8.15 -14.03
CA ALA A 123 4.65 9.04 -15.16
C ALA A 123 4.58 8.31 -16.51
N LEU A 124 5.14 7.10 -16.60
CA LEU A 124 5.07 6.25 -17.78
C LEU A 124 3.61 5.95 -18.17
N GLY A 125 2.75 5.65 -17.20
CA GLY A 125 1.32 5.43 -17.45
C GLY A 125 0.62 6.64 -18.07
N ALA A 126 0.95 7.85 -17.60
CA ALA A 126 0.42 9.10 -18.14
C ALA A 126 0.97 9.41 -19.55
N GLU A 127 2.24 9.14 -19.82
CA GLU A 127 2.88 9.35 -21.13
C GLU A 127 2.42 8.34 -22.20
N MET A 128 2.08 7.12 -21.78
CA MET A 128 1.59 6.07 -22.69
C MET A 128 0.17 6.34 -23.20
N ALA A 129 -0.69 6.98 -22.38
CA ALA A 129 -2.07 7.24 -22.76
C ALA A 129 -2.18 8.27 -23.90
N ARG A 130 -3.04 8.02 -24.89
CA ARG A 130 -3.24 8.92 -26.04
C ARG A 130 -4.31 9.98 -25.79
N ASP A 131 -5.29 9.64 -24.96
CA ASP A 131 -6.43 10.48 -24.62
C ASP A 131 -6.80 10.33 -23.15
N TYR A 132 -7.71 11.18 -22.69
CA TYR A 132 -8.16 11.21 -21.30
C TYR A 132 -8.79 9.87 -20.86
N ASN A 133 -9.57 9.22 -21.73
CA ASN A 133 -10.25 7.97 -21.41
C ASN A 133 -9.23 6.83 -21.26
N GLN A 134 -8.24 6.73 -22.15
CA GLN A 134 -7.15 5.78 -22.03
C GLN A 134 -6.33 6.02 -20.77
N ARG A 135 -6.08 7.29 -20.40
CA ARG A 135 -5.37 7.62 -19.16
C ARG A 135 -6.17 7.14 -17.96
N SER A 136 -7.48 7.42 -17.93
CA SER A 136 -8.37 6.94 -16.87
C SER A 136 -8.36 5.41 -16.77
N THR A 137 -8.45 4.70 -17.89
CA THR A 137 -8.35 3.23 -17.93
C THR A 137 -6.99 2.74 -17.44
N MET A 138 -5.90 3.47 -17.68
CA MET A 138 -4.58 3.12 -17.16
C MET A 138 -4.45 3.17 -15.66
N PHE A 139 -4.94 4.23 -15.05
CA PHE A 139 -4.95 4.31 -13.60
C PHE A 139 -5.98 3.35 -12.99
N ALA A 140 -7.07 3.03 -13.69
CA ALA A 140 -8.01 2.00 -13.24
C ALA A 140 -7.36 0.60 -13.16
N PHE A 141 -6.61 0.18 -14.18
CA PHE A 141 -5.86 -1.08 -14.12
C PHE A 141 -4.79 -1.07 -13.04
N ASN A 142 -4.09 0.05 -12.86
CA ASN A 142 -3.11 0.22 -11.80
C ASN A 142 -3.76 -0.01 -10.41
N THR A 143 -4.84 0.72 -10.12
CA THR A 143 -5.61 0.56 -8.88
C THR A 143 -6.10 -0.89 -8.69
N PHE A 144 -6.65 -1.51 -9.73
CA PHE A 144 -7.13 -2.89 -9.68
C PHE A 144 -6.02 -3.89 -9.27
N PHE A 145 -4.87 -3.83 -9.95
CA PHE A 145 -3.74 -4.71 -9.62
C PHE A 145 -3.11 -4.38 -8.27
N GLY A 146 -3.12 -3.12 -7.83
CA GLY A 146 -2.70 -2.73 -6.48
C GLY A 146 -3.59 -3.37 -5.40
N PHE A 147 -4.91 -3.29 -5.55
CA PHE A 147 -5.84 -3.94 -4.63
C PHE A 147 -5.71 -5.46 -4.64
N MET A 148 -5.67 -6.09 -5.82
CA MET A 148 -5.47 -7.53 -5.93
C MET A 148 -4.14 -7.97 -5.32
N GLY A 149 -3.07 -7.22 -5.58
CA GLY A 149 -1.75 -7.47 -5.01
C GLY A 149 -1.80 -7.51 -3.49
N GLY A 150 -2.41 -6.51 -2.85
CA GLY A 150 -2.54 -6.47 -1.39
C GLY A 150 -3.45 -7.56 -0.83
N ALA A 151 -4.62 -7.75 -1.46
CA ALA A 151 -5.64 -8.70 -1.00
C ALA A 151 -5.19 -10.17 -1.12
N LEU A 152 -4.32 -10.50 -2.09
CA LEU A 152 -3.79 -11.85 -2.25
C LEU A 152 -2.46 -12.07 -1.52
N PHE A 153 -1.59 -11.05 -1.46
CA PHE A 153 -0.25 -11.22 -0.90
C PHE A 153 -0.26 -11.48 0.61
N ILE A 154 -1.14 -10.82 1.38
CA ILE A 154 -1.24 -11.05 2.84
C ILE A 154 -1.70 -12.49 3.14
N PRO A 155 -2.82 -13.00 2.59
CA PRO A 155 -3.22 -14.39 2.78
C PRO A 155 -2.17 -15.40 2.35
N LEU A 156 -1.54 -15.20 1.18
CA LEU A 156 -0.46 -16.07 0.72
C LEU A 156 0.73 -16.07 1.69
N SER A 157 1.08 -14.90 2.24
CA SER A 157 2.14 -14.79 3.24
C SER A 157 1.80 -15.60 4.50
N TYR A 158 0.58 -15.44 5.02
CA TYR A 158 0.09 -16.17 6.19
C TYR A 158 0.10 -17.68 5.97
N LEU A 159 -0.47 -18.17 4.86
CA LEU A 159 -0.61 -19.60 4.60
C LEU A 159 0.73 -20.30 4.28
N LEU A 160 1.64 -19.63 3.58
CA LEU A 160 2.88 -20.26 3.11
C LEU A 160 4.04 -20.15 4.10
N PHE A 161 4.14 -19.03 4.83
CA PHE A 161 5.31 -18.73 5.66
C PHE A 161 4.99 -18.65 7.14
N PHE A 162 3.75 -18.29 7.51
CA PHE A 162 3.34 -18.12 8.90
C PHE A 162 2.17 -19.04 9.26
N PRO A 163 2.27 -20.37 9.08
CA PRO A 163 1.25 -21.27 9.58
C PRO A 163 1.23 -21.26 11.11
N THR A 164 0.04 -21.25 11.69
CA THR A 164 -0.14 -21.29 13.14
C THR A 164 0.31 -22.65 13.66
N THR A 165 1.16 -22.62 14.69
CA THR A 165 1.67 -23.83 15.36
C THR A 165 1.43 -23.70 16.86
N GLU A 166 1.48 -24.81 17.59
CA GLU A 166 1.39 -24.77 19.06
C GLU A 166 2.50 -23.91 19.70
N VAL A 167 3.66 -23.84 19.05
CA VAL A 167 4.82 -23.05 19.50
C VAL A 167 4.67 -21.56 19.17
N TYR A 168 4.12 -21.24 17.99
CA TYR A 168 3.95 -19.87 17.52
C TYR A 168 2.49 -19.59 17.18
N ASN A 169 1.76 -19.07 18.17
CA ASN A 169 0.44 -18.50 18.03
C ASN A 169 0.39 -17.16 18.79
N PRO A 170 0.62 -16.01 18.13
CA PRO A 170 0.59 -15.80 16.67
C PRO A 170 1.78 -16.38 15.89
N ALA A 171 1.53 -16.90 14.68
CA ALA A 171 2.58 -17.45 13.83
C ALA A 171 3.62 -16.41 13.38
N LEU A 172 3.26 -15.13 13.35
CA LEU A 172 4.17 -14.01 13.05
C LEU A 172 5.29 -13.86 14.09
N LEU A 173 5.22 -14.55 15.23
CA LEU A 173 6.31 -14.61 16.20
C LEU A 173 7.50 -15.47 15.72
N ASN A 174 7.30 -16.32 14.71
CA ASN A 174 8.35 -17.17 14.17
C ASN A 174 9.38 -16.35 13.38
N LYS A 175 10.49 -15.96 14.03
CA LYS A 175 11.58 -15.20 13.40
C LYS A 175 12.13 -15.86 12.14
N ALA A 176 12.27 -17.19 12.14
CA ALA A 176 12.87 -17.93 11.03
C ALA A 176 12.04 -17.87 9.75
N ALA A 177 10.73 -17.58 9.85
CA ALA A 177 9.85 -17.44 8.69
C ALA A 177 10.09 -16.14 7.90
N TYR A 178 10.65 -15.09 8.50
CA TYR A 178 10.83 -13.79 7.84
C TYR A 178 11.90 -13.82 6.74
N THR A 179 12.92 -14.65 6.87
CA THR A 179 13.97 -14.80 5.85
C THR A 179 13.41 -15.34 4.53
N PRO A 180 12.78 -16.54 4.47
CA PRO A 180 12.19 -17.04 3.22
C PRO A 180 11.00 -16.17 2.75
N TRP A 181 10.21 -15.59 3.66
CA TRP A 181 9.13 -14.68 3.29
C TRP A 181 9.61 -13.40 2.60
N SER A 182 10.67 -12.75 3.12
CA SER A 182 11.22 -11.53 2.53
C SER A 182 11.87 -11.77 1.17
N LEU A 183 12.47 -12.95 0.94
CA LEU A 183 12.94 -13.38 -0.38
C LEU A 183 11.78 -13.58 -1.36
N PHE A 184 10.70 -14.22 -0.92
CA PHE A 184 9.49 -14.38 -1.72
C PHE A 184 8.85 -13.04 -2.09
N ALA A 185 8.72 -12.12 -1.12
CA ALA A 185 8.25 -10.76 -1.35
C ALA A 185 9.14 -10.02 -2.36
N GLY A 186 10.46 -10.08 -2.20
CA GLY A 186 11.45 -9.53 -3.13
C GLY A 186 11.31 -10.09 -4.54
N GLY A 187 11.11 -11.41 -4.65
CA GLY A 187 10.87 -12.11 -5.92
C GLY A 187 9.60 -11.62 -6.63
N ILE A 188 8.48 -11.47 -5.90
CA ILE A 188 7.24 -10.93 -6.46
C ILE A 188 7.42 -9.48 -6.91
N MET A 189 8.09 -8.64 -6.11
CA MET A 189 8.38 -7.24 -6.49
C MET A 189 9.19 -7.18 -7.79
N ILE A 190 10.29 -7.95 -7.88
CA ILE A 190 11.10 -8.02 -9.12
C ILE A 190 10.25 -8.52 -10.28
N PHE A 191 9.50 -9.60 -10.10
CA PHE A 191 8.67 -10.18 -11.15
C PHE A 191 7.64 -9.19 -11.67
N ALA A 192 6.91 -8.51 -10.78
CA ALA A 192 5.94 -7.48 -11.14
C ALA A 192 6.56 -6.32 -11.92
N ILE A 193 7.73 -5.85 -11.46
CA ILE A 193 8.47 -4.78 -12.15
C ILE A 193 8.92 -5.23 -13.54
N LEU A 194 9.47 -6.45 -13.67
CA LEU A 194 9.93 -6.99 -14.95
C LEU A 194 8.77 -7.18 -15.93
N VAL A 195 7.62 -7.69 -15.49
CA VAL A 195 6.41 -7.79 -16.32
C VAL A 195 6.00 -6.41 -16.84
N CYS A 196 6.05 -5.38 -15.98
CA CYS A 196 5.76 -4.01 -16.40
C CYS A 196 6.78 -3.49 -17.42
N VAL A 197 8.09 -3.65 -17.16
CA VAL A 197 9.15 -3.16 -18.06
C VAL A 197 9.08 -3.84 -19.42
N LEU A 198 9.01 -5.17 -19.44
CA LEU A 198 8.98 -5.96 -20.69
C LEU A 198 7.67 -5.72 -21.45
N GLY A 199 6.54 -5.69 -20.75
CA GLY A 199 5.23 -5.48 -21.37
C GLY A 199 4.97 -4.05 -21.83
N THR A 200 5.79 -3.08 -21.42
CA THR A 200 5.73 -1.68 -21.91
C THR A 200 6.91 -1.31 -22.81
N ALA A 201 7.82 -2.26 -23.10
CA ALA A 201 9.01 -2.00 -23.90
C ALA A 201 8.70 -1.62 -25.36
N SER A 202 7.58 -2.11 -25.91
CA SER A 202 7.13 -1.77 -27.26
C SER A 202 6.79 -0.29 -27.45
N GLU A 203 6.51 0.44 -26.36
CA GLU A 203 6.17 1.88 -26.40
C GLU A 203 7.43 2.77 -26.39
N ILE A 204 8.61 2.22 -26.11
CA ILE A 204 9.86 2.98 -25.99
C ILE A 204 10.16 3.86 -27.22
N PRO A 205 10.05 3.37 -28.47
CA PRO A 205 10.34 4.21 -29.65
C PRO A 205 9.45 5.44 -29.73
N ARG A 206 8.14 5.27 -29.52
CA ARG A 206 7.15 6.36 -29.53
C ARG A 206 7.42 7.37 -28.43
N LEU A 207 7.72 6.90 -27.22
CA LEU A 207 8.00 7.76 -26.07
C LEU A 207 9.29 8.57 -26.27
N ASN A 208 10.30 7.99 -26.90
CA ASN A 208 11.53 8.70 -27.26
C ASN A 208 11.28 9.81 -28.28
N GLU A 209 10.47 9.56 -29.31
CA GLU A 209 10.08 10.59 -30.28
C GLU A 209 9.33 11.75 -29.61
N LEU A 210 8.35 11.44 -28.76
CA LEU A 210 7.59 12.44 -28.03
C LEU A 210 8.50 13.29 -27.13
N SER A 211 9.43 12.64 -26.44
CA SER A 211 10.37 13.32 -25.57
C SER A 211 11.32 14.26 -26.32
N ASN A 212 11.70 13.94 -27.56
CA ASN A 212 12.58 14.79 -28.34
C ASN A 212 11.89 16.06 -28.86
N ARG A 213 10.55 16.07 -28.91
CA ARG A 213 9.73 17.21 -29.36
C ARG A 213 9.46 18.24 -28.26
N ILE A 214 9.47 17.84 -26.98
CA ILE A 214 9.12 18.71 -25.86
C ILE A 214 10.38 19.44 -25.35
N ALA A 215 10.32 20.77 -25.26
CA ALA A 215 11.38 21.58 -24.69
C ALA A 215 11.57 21.25 -23.20
N ARG A 216 12.81 21.01 -22.77
CA ARG A 216 13.13 20.63 -21.39
C ARG A 216 13.06 21.85 -20.48
N GLU A 217 12.04 21.95 -19.63
CA GLU A 217 12.08 22.91 -18.54
C GLU A 217 13.15 22.54 -17.50
N LYS A 218 13.89 23.55 -17.02
CA LYS A 218 14.87 23.35 -15.96
C LYS A 218 14.13 23.15 -14.63
N PHE A 219 14.02 21.91 -14.15
CA PHE A 219 13.75 21.62 -12.72
C PHE A 219 14.60 22.51 -11.81
N GLY A 220 13.91 23.30 -10.98
CA GLY A 220 14.49 24.13 -9.94
C GLY A 220 13.65 23.99 -8.68
N MET A 221 14.26 23.48 -7.60
CA MET A 221 13.58 23.24 -6.32
C MET A 221 12.82 24.47 -5.81
N ARG A 222 13.38 25.67 -6.02
CA ARG A 222 12.73 26.95 -5.66
C ARG A 222 11.42 27.19 -6.43
N ARG A 223 11.36 26.82 -7.71
CA ARG A 223 10.13 26.95 -8.51
C ARG A 223 9.07 25.98 -8.02
N LEU A 224 9.44 24.72 -7.75
CA LEU A 224 8.53 23.71 -7.22
C LEU A 224 7.96 24.13 -5.85
N LEU A 225 8.80 24.63 -4.96
CA LEU A 225 8.35 25.16 -3.66
C LEU A 225 7.44 26.40 -3.82
N SER A 226 7.71 27.26 -4.81
CA SER A 226 6.85 28.41 -5.12
C SER A 226 5.47 27.97 -5.63
N GLU A 227 5.44 27.03 -6.58
CA GLU A 227 4.19 26.51 -7.17
C GLU A 227 3.34 25.79 -6.11
N LEU A 228 3.97 25.03 -5.21
CA LEU A 228 3.29 24.47 -4.03
C LEU A 228 2.71 25.59 -3.16
N GLY A 229 3.50 26.62 -2.86
CA GLY A 229 3.04 27.79 -2.09
C GLY A 229 1.81 28.46 -2.70
N ASP A 230 1.78 28.61 -4.03
CA ASP A 230 0.64 29.18 -4.76
C ASP A 230 -0.59 28.27 -4.73
N ALA A 231 -0.42 26.95 -4.86
CA ALA A 231 -1.51 26.00 -4.72
C ALA A 231 -2.17 26.09 -3.33
N PHE A 232 -1.37 26.23 -2.26
CA PHE A 232 -1.88 26.39 -0.89
C PHE A 232 -2.60 27.74 -0.64
N ARG A 233 -2.50 28.73 -1.53
CA ARG A 233 -3.36 29.94 -1.46
C ARG A 233 -4.79 29.65 -1.88
N ASN A 234 -5.02 28.61 -2.68
CA ASN A 234 -6.36 28.23 -3.15
C ASN A 234 -7.14 27.49 -2.05
N LYS A 235 -8.30 28.05 -1.65
CA LYS A 235 -9.17 27.48 -0.62
C LYS A 235 -9.64 26.07 -0.96
N SER A 236 -9.99 25.81 -2.23
CA SER A 236 -10.45 24.50 -2.69
C SER A 236 -9.32 23.47 -2.64
N PHE A 237 -8.11 23.87 -3.03
CA PHE A 237 -6.93 22.99 -2.93
C PHE A 237 -6.66 22.60 -1.49
N ARG A 238 -6.67 23.56 -0.55
CA ARG A 238 -6.48 23.26 0.88
C ARG A 238 -7.55 22.30 1.42
N ALA A 239 -8.81 22.53 1.08
CA ALA A 239 -9.91 21.68 1.54
C ALA A 239 -9.73 20.23 1.07
N ILE A 240 -9.39 20.02 -0.20
CA ILE A 240 -9.14 18.69 -0.76
C ILE A 240 -7.89 18.06 -0.14
N PHE A 241 -6.79 18.83 -0.03
CA PHE A 241 -5.53 18.36 0.53
C PHE A 241 -5.70 17.85 1.98
N PHE A 242 -6.27 18.66 2.87
CA PHE A 242 -6.48 18.26 4.26
C PHE A 242 -7.53 17.15 4.39
N GLY A 243 -8.58 17.16 3.56
CA GLY A 243 -9.58 16.08 3.54
C GLY A 243 -8.96 14.73 3.15
N MET A 244 -8.16 14.70 2.08
CA MET A 244 -7.45 13.49 1.65
C MET A 244 -6.42 13.04 2.68
N MET A 245 -5.66 13.96 3.27
CA MET A 245 -4.67 13.64 4.30
C MET A 245 -5.31 13.01 5.55
N LEU A 246 -6.46 13.50 6.00
CA LEU A 246 -7.21 12.89 7.09
C LEU A 246 -7.73 11.50 6.72
N GLY A 247 -8.25 11.34 5.50
CA GLY A 247 -8.73 10.04 5.01
C GLY A 247 -7.62 8.99 4.95
N THR A 248 -6.45 9.34 4.39
CA THR A 248 -5.30 8.43 4.32
C THR A 248 -4.70 8.16 5.70
N PHE A 249 -4.75 9.11 6.63
CA PHE A 249 -4.34 8.90 8.02
C PHE A 249 -5.20 7.84 8.71
N ILE A 250 -6.53 7.91 8.56
CA ILE A 250 -7.45 6.90 9.14
C ILE A 250 -7.12 5.50 8.60
N LEU A 251 -6.98 5.37 7.27
CA LEU A 251 -6.63 4.08 6.65
C LEU A 251 -5.25 3.55 7.09
N ALA A 252 -4.28 4.45 7.31
CA ALA A 252 -2.96 4.07 7.79
C ALA A 252 -3.01 3.55 9.25
N VAL A 253 -3.75 4.22 10.13
CA VAL A 253 -3.96 3.77 11.51
C VAL A 253 -4.64 2.40 11.51
N GLU A 254 -5.73 2.23 10.75
CA GLU A 254 -6.40 0.93 10.64
C GLU A 254 -5.45 -0.15 10.11
N GLY A 255 -4.70 0.12 9.05
CA GLY A 255 -3.77 -0.84 8.46
C GLY A 255 -2.71 -1.34 9.43
N VAL A 256 -2.17 -0.45 10.28
CA VAL A 256 -1.13 -0.79 11.27
C VAL A 256 -1.71 -1.53 12.48
N PHE A 257 -2.88 -1.14 12.96
CA PHE A 257 -3.49 -1.78 14.15
C PHE A 257 -4.22 -3.08 13.83
N ASN A 258 -4.67 -3.28 12.59
CA ASN A 258 -5.49 -4.44 12.20
C ASN A 258 -4.82 -5.79 12.52
N PRO A 259 -3.51 -6.02 12.27
CA PRO A 259 -2.85 -7.27 12.67
C PRO A 259 -2.84 -7.48 14.19
N PHE A 260 -2.57 -6.42 14.97
CA PHE A 260 -2.58 -6.48 16.44
C PHE A 260 -3.98 -6.79 16.98
N MET A 261 -5.01 -6.17 16.40
CA MET A 261 -6.39 -6.47 16.70
C MET A 261 -6.72 -7.92 16.34
N GLY A 262 -6.33 -8.39 15.15
CA GLY A 262 -6.47 -9.77 14.69
C GLY A 262 -5.98 -10.79 15.71
N PHE A 263 -4.73 -10.66 16.12
CA PHE A 263 -4.08 -11.63 17.00
C PHE A 263 -4.42 -11.46 18.48
N HIS A 264 -4.33 -10.24 19.02
CA HIS A 264 -4.43 -10.03 20.46
C HIS A 264 -5.85 -9.70 20.93
N PHE A 265 -6.64 -9.00 20.11
CA PHE A 265 -8.00 -8.62 20.49
C PHE A 265 -9.00 -9.71 20.10
N TRP A 266 -8.98 -10.14 18.84
CA TRP A 266 -9.88 -11.16 18.30
C TRP A 266 -9.43 -12.60 18.57
N GLY A 267 -8.14 -12.83 18.89
CA GLY A 267 -7.61 -14.17 19.17
C GLY A 267 -7.57 -15.07 17.94
N MET A 268 -7.45 -14.49 16.76
CA MET A 268 -7.54 -15.22 15.48
C MET A 268 -6.20 -15.81 15.08
N THR A 269 -6.23 -16.98 14.43
CA THR A 269 -5.05 -17.59 13.81
C THR A 269 -4.70 -16.90 12.49
N THR A 270 -3.51 -17.14 11.96
CA THR A 270 -3.13 -16.61 10.64
C THR A 270 -4.01 -17.17 9.52
N GLU A 271 -4.45 -18.42 9.63
CA GLU A 271 -5.37 -19.07 8.69
C GLU A 271 -6.72 -18.36 8.70
N GLN A 272 -7.26 -18.06 9.88
CA GLN A 272 -8.52 -17.31 10.01
C GLN A 272 -8.38 -15.89 9.43
N LEU A 273 -7.33 -15.15 9.79
CA LEU A 273 -7.09 -13.80 9.25
C LEU A 273 -6.84 -13.80 7.74
N SER A 274 -6.33 -14.90 7.16
CA SER A 274 -6.13 -15.04 5.72
C SER A 274 -7.44 -15.02 4.92
N LEU A 275 -8.58 -15.28 5.56
CA LEU A 275 -9.89 -15.30 4.92
C LEU A 275 -10.58 -13.92 4.89
N ILE A 276 -10.16 -12.96 5.73
CA ILE A 276 -10.77 -11.62 5.78
C ILE A 276 -10.75 -10.89 4.43
N PRO A 277 -9.63 -10.90 3.65
CA PRO A 277 -9.60 -10.25 2.35
C PRO A 277 -10.61 -10.81 1.33
N ILE A 278 -11.09 -12.04 1.49
CA ILE A 278 -12.15 -12.61 0.62
C ILE A 278 -13.43 -11.76 0.74
N GLY A 279 -13.81 -11.39 1.96
CA GLY A 279 -14.94 -10.49 2.20
C GLY A 279 -14.74 -9.15 1.50
N GLN A 280 -13.54 -8.57 1.59
CA GLN A 280 -13.20 -7.31 0.92
C GLN A 280 -13.32 -7.39 -0.60
N LEU A 281 -12.85 -8.48 -1.21
CA LEU A 281 -12.96 -8.70 -2.65
C LEU A 281 -14.42 -8.83 -3.10
N VAL A 282 -15.24 -9.60 -2.37
CA VAL A 282 -16.67 -9.74 -2.65
C VAL A 282 -17.37 -8.39 -2.53
N GLY A 283 -17.08 -7.63 -1.46
CA GLY A 283 -17.60 -6.29 -1.25
C GLY A 283 -17.23 -5.32 -2.37
N LEU A 284 -15.98 -5.34 -2.82
CA LEU A 284 -15.50 -4.51 -3.91
C LEU A 284 -16.21 -4.84 -5.23
N ILE A 285 -16.39 -6.13 -5.56
CA ILE A 285 -17.13 -6.54 -6.76
C ILE A 285 -18.59 -6.08 -6.68
N ALA A 286 -19.22 -6.25 -5.51
CA ALA A 286 -20.58 -5.78 -5.28
C ALA A 286 -20.70 -4.25 -5.36
N SER A 287 -19.64 -3.50 -5.00
CA SER A 287 -19.62 -2.03 -5.08
C SER A 287 -19.80 -1.50 -6.49
N VAL A 288 -19.23 -2.19 -7.50
CA VAL A 288 -19.34 -1.81 -8.91
C VAL A 288 -20.80 -1.85 -9.38
N LEU A 289 -21.59 -2.77 -8.84
CA LEU A 289 -23.02 -2.88 -9.14
C LEU A 289 -23.85 -1.89 -8.32
N LEU A 290 -23.45 -1.60 -7.07
CA LEU A 290 -24.21 -0.77 -6.15
C LEU A 290 -24.02 0.74 -6.41
N VAL A 291 -22.80 1.17 -6.76
CA VAL A 291 -22.46 2.60 -6.96
C VAL A 291 -23.41 3.27 -7.96
N PRO A 292 -23.64 2.75 -9.19
CA PRO A 292 -24.53 3.39 -10.17
C PRO A 292 -25.98 3.51 -9.67
N ILE A 293 -26.45 2.52 -8.90
CA ILE A 293 -27.82 2.50 -8.34
C ILE A 293 -27.96 3.59 -7.27
N LEU A 294 -26.99 3.71 -6.37
CA LEU A 294 -27.01 4.72 -5.32
C LEU A 294 -26.88 6.14 -5.90
N THR A 295 -25.94 6.36 -6.83
CA THR A 295 -25.70 7.68 -7.42
C THR A 295 -26.82 8.15 -8.36
N SER A 296 -27.62 7.23 -8.91
CA SER A 296 -28.79 7.59 -9.72
C SER A 296 -30.05 7.87 -8.91
N ARG A 297 -30.16 7.29 -7.70
CA ARG A 297 -31.31 7.48 -6.81
C ARG A 297 -31.12 8.59 -5.77
N PHE A 298 -29.89 8.85 -5.36
CA PHE A 298 -29.57 9.80 -4.31
C PHE A 298 -28.50 10.79 -4.77
N ASP A 299 -28.61 12.04 -4.32
CA ASP A 299 -27.58 13.05 -4.54
C ASP A 299 -26.23 12.62 -3.94
N LYS A 300 -25.14 13.13 -4.50
CA LYS A 300 -23.77 12.75 -4.11
C LYS A 300 -23.49 12.94 -2.62
N LYS A 301 -23.89 14.09 -2.06
CA LYS A 301 -23.56 14.46 -0.68
C LYS A 301 -24.26 13.57 0.37
N PRO A 302 -25.58 13.34 0.31
CA PRO A 302 -26.25 12.35 1.19
C PRO A 302 -25.69 10.94 1.06
N THR A 303 -25.39 10.49 -0.16
CA THR A 303 -24.81 9.17 -0.43
C THR A 303 -23.46 9.01 0.26
N LEU A 304 -22.58 10.01 0.14
CA LEU A 304 -21.28 10.02 0.81
C LEU A 304 -21.42 9.98 2.33
N ILE A 305 -22.24 10.84 2.91
CA ILE A 305 -22.44 10.92 4.38
C ILE A 305 -23.03 9.60 4.90
N GLY A 306 -24.04 9.05 4.21
CA GLY A 306 -24.67 7.79 4.58
C GLY A 306 -23.70 6.62 4.56
N SER A 307 -22.93 6.45 3.48
CA SER A 307 -21.92 5.40 3.37
C SER A 307 -20.81 5.54 4.41
N ALA A 308 -20.37 6.75 4.70
CA ALA A 308 -19.36 7.00 5.74
C ALA A 308 -19.89 6.62 7.13
N LEU A 309 -21.11 7.04 7.49
CA LEU A 309 -21.73 6.69 8.77
C LEU A 309 -21.93 5.18 8.93
N LEU A 310 -22.44 4.52 7.88
CA LEU A 310 -22.61 3.06 7.89
C LEU A 310 -21.27 2.33 8.05
N THR A 311 -20.20 2.81 7.42
CA THR A 311 -18.86 2.24 7.56
C THR A 311 -18.36 2.38 9.00
N ILE A 312 -18.52 3.56 9.61
CA ILE A 312 -18.13 3.81 11.01
C ILE A 312 -18.90 2.86 11.94
N VAL A 313 -20.22 2.74 11.78
CA VAL A 313 -21.03 1.84 12.60
C VAL A 313 -20.59 0.38 12.39
N ASN A 314 -20.40 -0.05 11.14
CA ASN A 314 -20.03 -1.42 10.79
C ASN A 314 -18.68 -1.86 11.38
N ILE A 315 -17.66 -1.00 11.36
CA ILE A 315 -16.33 -1.31 11.91
C ILE A 315 -16.35 -1.34 13.44
N ASN A 316 -17.05 -0.38 14.07
CA ASN A 316 -17.01 -0.22 15.53
C ASN A 316 -17.99 -1.14 16.27
N THR A 317 -19.08 -1.58 15.64
CA THR A 317 -20.10 -2.42 16.31
C THR A 317 -19.53 -3.73 16.85
N PRO A 318 -18.78 -4.55 16.07
CA PRO A 318 -18.18 -5.78 16.61
C PRO A 318 -17.22 -5.49 17.77
N ILE A 319 -16.45 -4.40 17.69
CA ILE A 319 -15.48 -4.02 18.74
C ILE A 319 -16.22 -3.68 20.03
N LEU A 320 -17.27 -2.87 19.96
CA LEU A 320 -18.07 -2.48 21.11
C LEU A 320 -18.78 -3.69 21.74
N LEU A 321 -19.41 -4.55 20.93
CA LEU A 321 -20.08 -5.75 21.42
C LEU A 321 -19.11 -6.69 22.17
N MET A 322 -17.90 -6.84 21.63
CA MET A 322 -16.84 -7.62 22.27
C MET A 322 -16.37 -7.00 23.60
N LEU A 323 -16.20 -5.68 23.64
CA LEU A 323 -15.78 -4.96 24.85
C LEU A 323 -16.85 -4.98 25.95
N PHE A 324 -18.12 -4.92 25.59
CA PHE A 324 -19.24 -5.00 26.53
C PHE A 324 -19.52 -6.43 27.02
N GLY A 325 -18.84 -7.44 26.49
CA GLY A 325 -18.97 -8.83 26.93
C GLY A 325 -20.38 -9.38 26.74
N VAL A 326 -21.04 -9.00 25.64
CA VAL A 326 -22.42 -9.37 25.36
C VAL A 326 -22.53 -10.89 25.17
N SER A 327 -23.39 -11.55 25.93
CA SER A 327 -23.45 -13.02 26.04
C SER A 327 -23.78 -13.78 24.75
N TRP A 328 -24.48 -13.15 23.81
CA TRP A 328 -24.78 -13.76 22.51
C TRP A 328 -23.70 -13.50 21.46
N PHE A 329 -22.77 -12.59 21.73
CA PHE A 329 -21.72 -12.26 20.78
C PHE A 329 -20.64 -13.35 20.77
N PRO A 330 -20.15 -13.79 19.59
CA PRO A 330 -19.22 -14.91 19.52
C PRO A 330 -17.91 -14.70 20.29
N GLU A 331 -17.37 -15.79 20.83
CA GLU A 331 -16.10 -15.79 21.58
C GLU A 331 -14.89 -15.50 20.67
N LYS A 332 -13.78 -15.08 21.30
CA LYS A 332 -12.50 -14.85 20.61
C LYS A 332 -12.01 -16.13 19.93
N GLY A 333 -11.47 -15.99 18.72
CA GLY A 333 -10.95 -17.10 17.91
C GLY A 333 -12.02 -18.02 17.32
N SER A 334 -13.31 -17.78 17.56
CA SER A 334 -14.39 -18.62 17.02
C SER A 334 -14.67 -18.37 15.54
N ASP A 335 -15.09 -19.41 14.82
CA ASP A 335 -15.46 -19.29 13.40
C ASP A 335 -16.69 -18.39 13.18
N ALA A 336 -17.60 -18.32 14.16
CA ALA A 336 -18.73 -17.41 14.12
C ALA A 336 -18.27 -15.93 14.16
N LEU A 337 -17.29 -15.60 15.00
CA LEU A 337 -16.68 -14.28 15.02
C LEU A 337 -15.99 -13.97 13.69
N LEU A 338 -15.27 -14.96 13.13
CA LEU A 338 -14.61 -14.81 11.84
C LEU A 338 -15.60 -14.46 10.71
N ILE A 339 -16.75 -15.14 10.64
CA ILE A 339 -17.79 -14.84 9.65
C ILE A 339 -18.31 -13.40 9.79
N ILE A 340 -18.49 -12.92 11.03
CA ILE A 340 -18.87 -11.52 11.29
C ILE A 340 -17.78 -10.57 10.78
N LEU A 341 -16.51 -10.85 11.04
CA LEU A 341 -15.39 -10.00 10.59
C LEU A 341 -15.23 -9.99 9.07
N ILE A 342 -15.39 -11.14 8.40
CA ILE A 342 -15.39 -11.24 6.93
C ILE A 342 -16.56 -10.42 6.35
N SER A 343 -17.75 -10.55 6.94
CA SER A 343 -18.95 -9.81 6.50
C SER A 343 -18.77 -8.30 6.70
N SER A 344 -18.24 -7.90 7.86
CA SER A 344 -17.92 -6.51 8.16
C SER A 344 -16.89 -5.95 7.18
N ALA A 345 -15.81 -6.68 6.89
CA ALA A 345 -14.81 -6.28 5.91
C ALA A 345 -15.40 -6.14 4.50
N GLY A 346 -16.34 -7.01 4.12
CA GLY A 346 -17.07 -6.91 2.86
C GLY A 346 -17.99 -5.70 2.78
N ILE A 347 -18.73 -5.38 3.85
CA ILE A 347 -19.57 -4.17 3.91
C ILE A 347 -18.71 -2.91 3.81
N THR A 348 -17.57 -2.86 4.51
CA THR A 348 -16.64 -1.74 4.42
C THR A 348 -16.10 -1.57 2.99
N ALA A 349 -15.68 -2.67 2.34
CA ALA A 349 -15.20 -2.64 0.96
C ALA A 349 -16.29 -2.30 -0.06
N LEU A 350 -17.55 -2.65 0.23
CA LEU A 350 -18.72 -2.29 -0.57
C LEU A 350 -18.97 -0.77 -0.56
N LEU A 351 -18.88 -0.15 0.61
CA LEU A 351 -19.17 1.27 0.82
C LEU A 351 -17.97 2.18 0.50
N GLY A 352 -16.75 1.68 0.58
CA GLY A 352 -15.52 2.44 0.34
C GLY A 352 -15.50 3.20 -0.99
N PRO A 353 -15.69 2.54 -2.15
CA PRO A 353 -15.70 3.21 -3.45
C PRO A 353 -16.76 4.30 -3.57
N VAL A 354 -17.90 4.16 -2.88
CA VAL A 354 -18.93 5.20 -2.86
C VAL A 354 -18.40 6.48 -2.20
N ILE A 355 -17.63 6.35 -1.12
CA ILE A 355 -17.03 7.47 -0.38
C ILE A 355 -15.97 8.19 -1.22
N PHE A 356 -15.19 7.46 -2.02
CA PHE A 356 -14.09 8.04 -2.81
C PHE A 356 -14.47 8.44 -4.24
N ALA A 357 -15.58 7.93 -4.80
CA ALA A 357 -16.03 8.23 -6.15
C ALA A 357 -17.05 9.39 -6.24
N THR A 358 -17.62 9.81 -5.11
CA THR A 358 -18.57 10.95 -5.03
C THR A 358 -17.91 12.21 -4.55
#